data_AF-A0A3N2MR73-F1
#
_entry.id   AF-A0A3N2MR73-F1
#
_cell.length_a   1.000
_cell.length_b   1.000
_cell.length_c   1.000
_cell.angle_alpha   90.00
_cell.angle_beta   90.00
_cell.angle_gamma   90.00
#
_symmetry.space_group_name_H-M   'P 1'
#
loop_
_entity.id
_entity.type
_entity.pdbx_description
1 polymer ?
#
loop_
_entity_poly.entity_id
_entity_poly.type
_entity_poly.pdbx_seq_one_letter_code
_entity_poly.pdbx_strand_id
1 'polypeptide(L)' 'MDKKEIFNRIEYVVACVGAFAQRYQISNMQAYAYLRRFTGIDFLLDCYAAEHTLSIDDAVSDLQIICQREGGKI' A
#
# COMPACT_ATOMS: atom_id res chain seq x y z
N MET A 1 20.88 0.75 -1.81
CA MET A 1 19.86 1.80 -1.70
C MET A 1 20.41 2.91 -0.83
N ASP A 2 20.27 4.15 -1.28
CA ASP A 2 20.61 5.33 -0.49
C ASP A 2 19.68 5.43 0.74
N LYS A 3 20.17 5.99 1.86
CA LYS A 3 19.35 6.13 3.09
C LYS A 3 18.07 6.93 2.82
N LYS A 4 18.14 7.99 2.00
CA LYS A 4 16.98 8.81 1.63
C LYS A 4 15.94 8.01 0.86
N GLU A 5 16.37 7.13 -0.04
CA GLU A 5 15.45 6.27 -0.79
C GLU A 5 14.72 5.30 0.13
N ILE A 6 15.41 4.73 1.13
CA ILE A 6 14.79 3.87 2.14
C ILE A 6 13.70 4.64 2.90
N PHE A 7 14.00 5.86 3.37
CA PHE A 7 13.04 6.69 4.09
C PHE A 7 11.81 7.04 3.23
N ASN A 8 12.02 7.45 1.97
CA ASN A 8 10.91 7.77 1.07
C ASN A 8 9.97 6.57 0.85
N ARG A 9 10.53 5.35 0.68
CA ARG A 9 9.73 4.14 0.53
C ARG A 9 8.94 3.80 1.80
N ILE A 10 9.54 3.98 2.98
CA ILE A 10 8.86 3.77 4.26
C ILE A 10 7.70 4.77 4.41
N GLU A 11 7.94 6.05 4.18
CA GLU A 11 6.90 7.09 4.25
C GLU A 11 5.76 6.81 3.27
N TYR A 12 6.10 6.42 2.05
CA TYR A 12 5.13 6.04 1.02
C TYR A 12 4.26 4.86 1.46
N VAL A 13 4.85 3.79 1.99
CA VAL A 13 4.11 2.63 2.49
C VAL A 13 3.20 3.03 3.65
N VAL A 14 3.69 3.82 4.60
CA VAL A 14 2.89 4.31 5.73
C VAL A 14 1.70 5.15 5.24
N ALA A 15 1.91 6.04 4.26
CA ALA A 15 0.85 6.85 3.68
C ALA A 15 -0.21 5.98 2.99
N CYS A 16 0.19 5.00 2.19
CA CYS A 16 -0.73 4.08 1.51
C CYS A 16 -1.55 3.24 2.49
N VAL A 17 -0.91 2.71 3.55
CA VAL A 17 -1.61 1.98 4.61
C VAL A 17 -2.65 2.86 5.30
N GLY A 18 -2.30 4.10 5.64
CA GLY A 18 -3.22 5.05 6.27
C GLY A 18 -4.39 5.43 5.35
N ALA A 19 -4.11 5.70 4.08
CA ALA A 19 -5.15 6.01 3.09
C ALA A 19 -6.08 4.82 2.83
N PHE A 20 -5.55 3.60 2.76
CA PHE A 20 -6.34 2.38 2.66
C PHE A 20 -7.22 2.19 3.90
N ALA A 21 -6.66 2.36 5.10
CA ALA A 21 -7.41 2.30 6.35
C ALA A 21 -8.57 3.30 6.38
N GLN A 22 -8.31 4.54 5.95
CA GLN A 22 -9.34 5.57 5.83
C GLN A 22 -10.41 5.21 4.79
N ARG A 23 -10.03 4.70 3.61
CA ARG A 23 -11.00 4.35 2.56
C ARG A 23 -11.98 3.26 3.01
N TYR A 24 -11.50 2.23 3.70
CA TYR A 24 -12.32 1.09 4.13
C TYR A 24 -12.79 1.18 5.59
N GLN A 25 -12.54 2.30 6.26
CA GLN A 25 -12.97 2.57 7.64
C GLN A 25 -12.51 1.47 8.62
N ILE A 26 -11.27 1.02 8.46
CA ILE A 26 -10.60 0.05 9.34
C ILE A 26 -9.41 0.70 10.06
N SER A 27 -8.92 0.09 11.12
CA SER A 27 -7.71 0.59 11.79
C SER A 27 -6.46 0.41 10.90
N ASN A 28 -5.44 1.26 11.09
CA ASN A 28 -4.14 1.12 10.41
C ASN A 28 -3.52 -0.27 10.63
N MET A 29 -3.72 -0.86 11.82
CA MET A 29 -3.25 -2.22 12.13
C MET A 29 -3.96 -3.28 11.27
N GLN A 30 -5.30 -3.17 11.11
CA GLN A 30 -6.07 -4.06 10.24
C GLN A 30 -5.70 -3.87 8.77
N ALA A 31 -5.53 -2.62 8.31
CA ALA A 31 -5.11 -2.32 6.95
C ALA A 31 -3.73 -2.91 6.66
N TYR A 32 -2.74 -2.67 7.53
CA TYR A 32 -1.41 -3.26 7.37
C TYR A 32 -1.46 -4.79 7.36
N ALA A 33 -2.19 -5.41 8.29
CA ALA A 33 -2.31 -6.86 8.35
C ALA A 33 -2.96 -7.44 7.08
N TYR A 34 -4.00 -6.78 6.55
CA TYR A 34 -4.65 -7.16 5.30
C TYR A 34 -3.71 -7.03 4.11
N LEU A 35 -3.10 -5.85 3.93
CA LEU A 35 -2.19 -5.57 2.82
C LEU A 35 -0.96 -6.49 2.87
N ARG A 36 -0.45 -6.81 4.06
CA ARG A 36 0.67 -7.76 4.20
C ARG A 36 0.27 -9.19 3.88
N ARG A 37 -0.96 -9.59 4.22
CA ARG A 37 -1.49 -10.95 3.96
C ARG A 37 -1.73 -11.21 2.48
N PHE A 38 -2.15 -10.20 1.73
CA PHE A 38 -2.54 -10.31 0.32
C PHE A 38 -1.57 -9.52 -0.60
N THR A 39 -0.28 -9.60 -0.30
CA THR A 39 0.87 -9.08 -1.08
C THR A 39 0.84 -7.59 -1.46
N GLY A 40 -0.08 -6.79 -0.91
CA GLY A 40 -0.19 -5.36 -1.17
C GLY A 40 1.05 -4.58 -0.71
N ILE A 41 1.66 -4.97 0.41
CA ILE A 41 2.93 -4.35 0.85
C ILE A 41 4.07 -4.67 -0.11
N ASP A 42 4.15 -5.89 -0.62
CA ASP A 42 5.19 -6.29 -1.58
C ASP A 42 5.00 -5.52 -2.91
N PHE A 43 3.76 -5.37 -3.37
CA PHE A 43 3.42 -4.51 -4.51
C PHE A 43 3.91 -3.07 -4.34
N LEU A 44 3.67 -2.42 -3.18
CA LEU A 44 4.13 -1.04 -2.96
C LEU A 44 5.66 -0.91 -3.01
N LEU A 45 6.40 -1.96 -2.62
CA LEU A 45 7.86 -1.96 -2.65
C LEU A 45 8.40 -2.23 -4.06
N ASP A 46 7.84 -3.23 -4.75
CA ASP A 46 8.26 -3.67 -6.08
C ASP A 46 7.89 -2.65 -7.15
N CYS A 47 6.71 -2.04 -7.03
CA CYS A 47 6.19 -1.05 -7.97
C CYS A 47 6.42 0.41 -7.53
N TYR A 48 7.18 0.64 -6.45
CA TYR A 48 7.44 1.98 -5.89
C TYR A 48 7.78 3.02 -6.95
N ALA A 49 8.69 2.70 -7.89
CA ALA A 49 9.18 3.64 -8.90
C ALA A 49 8.08 4.23 -9.80
N ALA A 50 6.98 3.49 -10.03
CA ALA A 50 5.82 3.98 -10.77
C ALA A 50 4.78 4.57 -9.81
N GLU A 51 4.40 3.80 -8.79
CA GLU A 51 3.27 4.10 -7.90
C GLU A 51 3.43 5.41 -7.12
N HIS A 52 4.64 5.75 -6.67
CA HIS A 52 4.88 6.99 -5.93
C HIS A 52 4.68 8.28 -6.75
N THR A 53 4.53 8.15 -8.07
CA THR A 53 4.25 9.28 -8.98
C THR A 53 2.75 9.48 -9.24
N LEU A 54 1.92 8.51 -8.82
CA LEU A 54 0.48 8.54 -8.97
C LEU A 54 -0.18 9.25 -7.78
N SER A 55 -1.49 9.48 -7.89
CA SER A 55 -2.24 9.96 -6.74
C SER A 55 -2.34 8.86 -5.67
N ILE A 56 -2.49 9.26 -4.41
CA ILE A 56 -2.72 8.29 -3.33
C ILE A 56 -4.00 7.48 -3.56
N ASP A 57 -4.99 8.07 -4.24
CA ASP A 57 -6.26 7.41 -4.51
C ASP A 57 -6.11 6.29 -5.55
N ASP A 58 -5.24 6.48 -6.55
CA ASP A 58 -4.90 5.46 -7.55
C ASP A 58 -4.15 4.31 -6.87
N ALA A 59 -3.10 4.60 -6.09
CA ALA A 59 -2.32 3.59 -5.37
C ALA A 59 -3.19 2.71 -4.44
N VAL A 60 -4.17 3.31 -3.75
CA VAL A 60 -5.11 2.54 -2.89
C VAL A 60 -6.08 1.70 -3.74
N SER A 61 -6.45 2.15 -4.94
CA SER A 61 -7.28 1.37 -5.87
C SER A 61 -6.51 0.18 -6.42
N ASP A 62 -5.24 0.37 -6.78
CA ASP A 62 -4.36 -0.70 -7.24
C ASP A 62 -4.08 -1.71 -6.13
N LEU A 63 -3.88 -1.25 -4.89
CA LEU A 63 -3.82 -2.12 -3.71
C LEU A 63 -5.05 -3.00 -3.57
N GLN A 64 -6.25 -2.44 -3.74
CA GLN A 64 -7.49 -3.23 -3.70
C GLN A 64 -7.48 -4.32 -4.79
N ILE A 65 -7.16 -3.95 -6.03
CA ILE A 65 -7.13 -4.88 -7.17
C ILE A 65 -6.13 -6.00 -6.95
N ILE A 66 -4.91 -5.68 -6.51
CA ILE A 66 -3.85 -6.66 -6.24
C ILE A 66 -4.28 -7.58 -5.09
N CYS A 67 -4.74 -7.02 -3.97
CA CYS A 67 -5.16 -7.84 -2.84
C CYS A 67 -6.35 -8.74 -3.19
N GLN A 68 -7.29 -8.29 -4.03
CA GLN A 68 -8.40 -9.13 -4.50
C GLN A 68 -7.93 -10.30 -5.38
N ARG A 69 -6.94 -10.09 -6.25
CA ARG A 69 -6.34 -11.16 -7.07
C ARG A 69 -5.70 -12.25 -6.21
N GLU A 70 -5.15 -11.86 -5.06
CA GLU A 70 -4.55 -12.78 -4.08
C GLU A 70 -5.57 -13.33 -3.05
N GLY A 71 -6.87 -13.15 -3.28
CA GLY A 71 -7.93 -13.72 -2.44
C GLY A 71 -8.41 -12.84 -1.27
N GLY A 72 -7.98 -11.58 -1.24
CA GLY A 72 -8.51 -10.55 -0.35
C GLY A 72 -9.97 -10.20 -0.66
N LYS A 73 -10.71 -9.74 0.36
CA LYS A 73 -12.17 -9.52 0.28
C LYS A 73 -12.62 -8.13 0.74
N ILE A 74 -11.72 -7.15 0.66
CA ILE A 74 -12.01 -5.74 0.93
C ILE A 74 -12.27 -5.05 -0.41
#